data_AF-A0A939NV25-F1
#
_entry.id   AF-A0A939NV25-F1
#
_cell.length_a   1.000
_cell.length_b   1.000
_cell.length_c   1.000
_cell.angle_alpha   90.00
_cell.angle_beta   90.00
_cell.angle_gamma   90.00
#
_symmetry.space_group_name_H-M   'P 1'
#
loop_
_entity.id
_entity.type
_entity.pdbx_description
1 polymer ?
#
loop_
_entity_poly.entity_id
_entity_poly.type
_entity_poly.pdbx_seq_one_letter_code
_entity_poly.pdbx_strand_id
1 'polypeptide(L)'
;MTTIKLRCDTADLEDYLSALFAASELLPEIRQGLVGLLDSGEELFCVHSDCLAASVTGELLVRFQPSDALLRLLSASGAWNVDFNIFEHATSPIDDSNVITAREASQ
;
A
#
# COMPACT_ATOMS: atom_id res chain seq x y z
N MET A 1 -28.68 -21.17 13.40
CA MET A 1 -28.34 -20.24 12.32
C MET A 1 -27.81 -19.00 13.00
N THR A 2 -26.51 -18.75 12.93
CA THR A 2 -25.84 -17.70 13.71
C THR A 2 -25.69 -16.47 12.82
N THR A 3 -26.31 -15.36 13.21
CA THR A 3 -26.19 -14.09 12.49
C THR A 3 -24.96 -13.33 13.00
N ILE A 4 -24.00 -13.08 12.12
CA ILE A 4 -22.84 -12.25 12.42
C ILE A 4 -23.14 -10.83 11.91
N LYS A 5 -22.98 -9.83 12.76
CA LYS A 5 -23.06 -8.43 12.34
C LYS A 5 -21.71 -8.00 11.80
N LEU A 6 -21.71 -7.40 10.61
CA LEU A 6 -20.52 -6.76 10.05
C LEU A 6 -20.53 -5.29 10.45
N ARG A 7 -19.41 -4.82 10.99
CA ARG A 7 -19.15 -3.39 11.19
C ARG A 7 -17.97 -3.00 10.31
N CYS A 8 -18.18 -2.01 9.45
CA CYS A 8 -17.12 -1.46 8.62
C CYS A 8 -16.51 -0.26 9.34
N ASP A 9 -15.20 -0.26 9.51
CA ASP A 9 -14.43 0.92 9.87
C ASP A 9 -13.89 1.57 8.59
N THR A 10 -14.44 2.74 8.27
CA THR A 10 -14.12 3.50 7.06
C THR A 10 -13.30 4.75 7.34
N ALA A 11 -12.87 4.99 8.59
CA ALA A 11 -12.14 6.20 8.96
C ALA A 11 -10.86 6.35 8.12
N ASP A 12 -10.01 5.32 8.12
CA ASP A 12 -8.78 5.30 7.33
C ASP A 12 -9.08 5.44 5.82
N LEU A 13 -10.14 4.80 5.32
CA LEU A 13 -10.56 4.83 3.90
C LEU A 13 -10.87 6.26 3.43
N GLU A 14 -11.61 7.02 4.23
CA GLU A 14 -11.98 8.40 3.90
C GLU A 14 -10.74 9.30 3.83
N ASP A 15 -9.76 9.08 4.71
CA ASP A 15 -8.49 9.81 4.69
C ASP A 15 -7.68 9.52 3.43
N TYR A 16 -7.54 8.25 3.03
CA TYR A 16 -6.85 7.86 1.79
C TYR A 16 -7.49 8.48 0.55
N LEU A 17 -8.82 8.41 0.45
CA LEU A 17 -9.55 8.96 -0.69
C LEU A 17 -9.48 10.49 -0.74
N SER A 18 -9.49 11.15 0.42
CA SER A 18 -9.32 12.59 0.51
C SER A 18 -7.93 13.03 0.09
N ALA A 19 -6.88 12.32 0.52
CA ALA A 19 -5.51 12.56 0.10
C ALA A 19 -5.33 12.35 -1.42
N LEU A 20 -5.92 11.29 -1.97
CA LEU A 20 -5.92 11.02 -3.41
C LEU A 20 -6.62 12.13 -4.19
N PHE A 21 -7.80 12.56 -3.73
CA PHE A 21 -8.54 13.65 -4.36
C PHE A 21 -7.72 14.94 -4.38
N ALA A 22 -7.17 15.33 -3.23
CA ALA A 22 -6.34 16.53 -3.11
C ALA A 22 -5.09 16.46 -4.03
N ALA A 23 -4.40 15.32 -4.07
CA ALA A 23 -3.26 15.11 -4.94
C ALA A 23 -3.65 15.16 -6.43
N SER A 24 -4.80 14.59 -6.79
CA SER A 24 -5.30 14.58 -8.16
C SER A 24 -5.64 15.97 -8.67
N GLU A 25 -6.16 16.85 -7.80
CA GLU A 25 -6.47 18.24 -8.17
C GLU A 25 -5.21 19.06 -8.47
N LEU A 26 -4.15 18.82 -7.70
CA LEU A 26 -2.89 19.56 -7.78
C LEU A 26 -1.97 19.06 -8.91
N LEU A 27 -1.95 17.75 -9.17
CA LEU A 27 -0.95 17.12 -10.04
C LEU A 27 -1.62 16.28 -11.15
N PRO A 28 -1.55 16.71 -12.43
CA PRO A 28 -2.04 15.92 -13.57
C PRO A 28 -1.44 14.53 -13.66
N GLU A 29 -0.19 14.34 -13.23
CA GLU A 29 0.51 13.06 -13.20
C GLU A 29 -0.18 12.06 -12.28
N ILE A 30 -0.79 12.54 -11.20
CA ILE A 30 -1.54 11.69 -10.26
C ILE A 30 -2.87 11.29 -10.86
N ARG A 31 -3.54 12.17 -11.60
CA ARG A 31 -4.72 11.79 -12.39
C ARG A 31 -4.38 10.71 -13.41
N GLN A 32 -3.28 10.87 -14.13
CA GLN A 32 -2.85 9.88 -15.12
C GLN A 32 -2.44 8.56 -14.46
N GLY A 33 -1.73 8.61 -13.34
CA GLY A 33 -1.37 7.43 -12.56
C GLY A 33 -2.59 6.71 -12.00
N LEU A 34 -3.61 7.43 -11.54
CA LEU A 34 -4.88 6.86 -11.09
C LEU A 34 -5.61 6.14 -12.24
N VAL A 35 -5.69 6.75 -13.43
CA VAL A 35 -6.28 6.09 -14.61
C VAL A 35 -5.51 4.81 -14.94
N GLY A 36 -4.17 4.87 -14.96
CA GLY A 36 -3.34 3.68 -15.19
C GLY A 36 -3.55 2.57 -14.16
N LEU A 37 -3.76 2.94 -12.89
CA LEU A 37 -4.05 2.01 -11.80
C LEU A 37 -5.44 1.36 -11.96
N LEU A 38 -6.44 2.11 -12.42
CA LEU A 38 -7.77 1.57 -12.69
C LEU A 38 -7.75 0.64 -13.92
N ASP A 39 -6.98 0.99 -14.94
CA ASP A 39 -6.83 0.19 -16.17
C ASP A 39 -6.04 -1.11 -15.94
N SER A 40 -5.15 -1.15 -14.95
CA SER A 40 -4.39 -2.37 -14.60
C SER A 40 -5.27 -3.44 -13.94
N GLY A 41 -6.44 -3.06 -13.42
CA GLY A 41 -7.31 -3.94 -12.65
C GLY A 41 -6.77 -4.24 -11.25
N GLU A 42 -5.74 -3.51 -10.80
CA GLU A 42 -5.25 -3.61 -9.42
C GLU A 42 -6.30 -3.08 -8.45
N GLU A 43 -6.40 -3.74 -7.30
CA GLU A 43 -7.32 -3.33 -6.24
C GLU A 43 -6.81 -2.04 -5.60
N LEU A 44 -7.70 -1.09 -5.29
CA LEU A 44 -7.31 0.13 -4.56
C LEU A 44 -7.20 -0.12 -3.06
N PHE A 45 -8.02 -1.03 -2.55
CA PHE A 45 -8.08 -1.38 -1.13
C PHE A 45 -8.27 -2.88 -0.95
N CYS A 46 -7.55 -3.43 0.01
CA CYS A 46 -7.75 -4.77 0.55
C CYS A 46 -8.68 -4.70 1.76
N VAL A 47 -9.62 -5.64 1.82
CA VAL A 47 -10.57 -5.75 2.92
C VAL A 47 -10.07 -6.78 3.92
N HIS A 48 -9.75 -6.34 5.14
CA HIS A 48 -9.27 -7.20 6.21
C HIS A 48 -10.31 -7.32 7.32
N SER A 49 -10.55 -8.55 7.78
CA SER A 49 -11.39 -8.80 8.94
C SER A 49 -10.54 -8.85 10.21
N ASP A 50 -10.90 -8.05 11.21
CA ASP A 50 -10.34 -8.18 12.55
C ASP A 50 -11.15 -9.23 13.33
N CYS A 51 -10.68 -10.47 13.25
CA CYS A 51 -11.32 -11.63 13.88
C CYS A 51 -11.24 -11.57 15.42
N LEU A 52 -10.35 -10.76 16.01
CA LEU A 52 -10.20 -10.68 17.45
C LEU A 52 -11.41 -9.99 18.09
N ALA A 53 -11.94 -8.94 17.45
CA ALA A 53 -13.13 -8.23 17.92
C ALA A 53 -14.41 -9.09 17.93
N ALA A 54 -14.50 -10.05 17.00
CA ALA A 54 -15.70 -10.89 16.81
C ALA A 54 -16.00 -11.83 17.99
N SER A 55 -14.97 -12.26 18.73
CA SER A 55 -15.12 -13.19 19.84
C SER A 55 -15.83 -12.61 21.07
N VAL A 56 -15.87 -11.28 21.23
CA VAL A 56 -16.37 -10.63 22.45
C VAL A 56 -17.74 -9.97 22.24
N THR A 57 -18.03 -9.42 21.06
CA THR A 57 -19.28 -8.66 20.78
C THR A 57 -20.25 -9.37 19.85
N GLY A 58 -19.81 -10.42 19.14
CA GLY A 58 -20.56 -11.02 18.04
C GLY A 58 -20.56 -10.16 16.76
N GLU A 59 -19.71 -9.12 16.71
CA GLU A 59 -19.53 -8.25 15.55
C GLU A 59 -18.16 -8.49 14.91
N LEU A 60 -18.14 -8.77 13.60
CA LEU A 60 -16.90 -8.82 12.84
C LEU A 60 -16.58 -7.41 12.32
N LEU A 61 -15.46 -6.86 12.80
CA LEU A 61 -14.95 -5.59 12.31
C LEU A 61 -14.20 -5.82 10.99
N VAL A 62 -14.48 -4.96 10.02
CA VAL A 62 -13.86 -4.98 8.70
C VAL A 62 -13.15 -3.65 8.48
N ARG A 63 -11.88 -3.70 8.08
CA ARG A 63 -11.02 -2.55 7.80
C ARG A 63 -10.59 -2.55 6.35
N PHE A 64 -10.37 -1.36 5.81
CA PHE A 64 -9.85 -1.16 4.46
C PHE A 64 -8.38 -0.75 4.55
N GLN A 65 -7.49 -1.53 3.96
CA GLN A 65 -6.08 -1.15 3.81
C GLN A 65 -5.84 -0.75 2.35
N PRO A 66 -5.13 0.35 2.08
CA PRO A 66 -4.78 0.73 0.72
C PRO A 66 -3.89 -0.36 0.10
N SER A 67 -3.98 -0.55 -1.21
CA SER A 67 -3.03 -1.39 -1.90
C SER A 67 -1.65 -0.70 -1.99
N ASP A 68 -0.61 -1.50 -2.18
CA ASP A 68 0.74 -1.00 -2.41
C ASP A 68 0.81 -0.05 -3.61
N ALA A 69 0.00 -0.31 -4.64
CA ALA A 69 -0.05 0.52 -5.83
C ALA A 69 -0.68 1.90 -5.54
N LEU A 70 -1.77 1.94 -4.76
CA LEU A 70 -2.34 3.20 -4.28
C LEU A 70 -1.35 3.96 -3.38
N LEU A 71 -0.67 3.26 -2.47
CA LEU A 71 0.35 3.85 -1.60
C LEU A 71 1.51 4.45 -2.41
N ARG A 72 1.98 3.76 -3.46
CA ARG A 72 3.03 4.26 -4.35
C ARG A 72 2.58 5.51 -5.10
N LEU A 73 1.33 5.54 -5.57
CA LEU A 73 0.77 6.71 -6.24
C LEU A 73 0.67 7.92 -5.29
N LEU A 74 0.18 7.71 -4.07
CA LEU A 74 0.09 8.75 -3.04
C LEU A 74 1.47 9.21 -2.54
N SER A 75 2.45 8.31 -2.48
CA SER A 75 3.82 8.66 -2.11
C SER A 75 4.50 9.50 -3.19
N ALA A 76 4.25 9.19 -4.47
CA ALA A 76 4.80 9.94 -5.60
C ALA A 76 4.27 11.38 -5.70
N SER A 77 3.09 11.67 -5.14
CA SER A 77 2.51 13.02 -5.13
C SER A 77 3.06 13.92 -4.01
N GLY A 78 3.79 13.36 -3.05
CA GLY A 78 4.17 14.05 -1.82
C GLY A 78 2.97 14.36 -0.90
N ALA A 79 1.77 13.84 -1.19
CA ALA A 79 0.59 14.01 -0.34
C ALA A 79 0.61 13.09 0.90
N TRP A 80 1.55 12.14 0.96
CA TRP A 80 1.65 11.18 2.05
C TRP A 80 2.53 11.69 3.20
N ASN A 81 1.91 12.33 4.19
CA ASN A 81 2.50 12.60 5.51
C ASN A 81 1.51 12.16 6.61
N VAL A 82 1.31 10.86 6.76
CA VAL A 82 0.63 10.28 7.94
C VAL A 82 1.37 8.99 8.32
N ASP A 83 2.09 9.08 9.44
CA ASP A 83 2.57 8.07 10.41
C ASP A 83 2.28 6.56 10.20
N PHE A 84 2.42 6.02 9.00
CA PHE A 84 2.51 4.58 8.80
C PHE A 84 3.97 4.19 8.72
N ASN A 85 4.39 3.51 9.79
CA ASN A 85 5.63 2.77 9.93
C ASN A 85 5.69 1.67 8.86
N ILE A 86 5.91 2.06 7.60
CA ILE A 86 6.15 1.13 6.49
C ILE A 86 7.51 0.50 6.79
N PHE A 87 7.48 -0.73 7.29
CA PHE A 87 8.66 -1.57 7.28
C PHE A 87 9.05 -1.77 5.82
N GLU A 88 10.02 -0.99 5.36
CA GLU A 88 10.83 -1.35 4.21
C GLU A 88 11.44 -2.72 4.49
N HIS A 89 10.80 -3.78 4.01
CA HIS A 89 11.54 -4.99 3.71
C HIS A 89 12.39 -4.68 2.49
N ALA A 90 13.52 -4.02 2.74
CA ALA A 90 14.67 -4.05 1.87
C ALA A 90 15.03 -5.53 1.67
N THR A 91 14.52 -6.15 0.62
CA THR A 91 15.12 -7.35 0.06
C THR A 91 16.55 -6.96 -0.30
N SER A 92 17.49 -7.35 0.56
CA SER A 92 18.93 -7.22 0.32
C SER A 92 19.25 -7.81 -1.05
N PRO A 93 20.14 -7.18 -1.85
CA PRO A 93 20.63 -7.83 -3.04
C PRO A 93 21.42 -9.07 -2.57
N ILE A 94 20.94 -10.25 -2.98
CA ILE A 94 21.72 -11.48 -2.85
C ILE A 94 23.00 -11.25 -3.67
N ASP A 95 24.12 -11.31 -2.95
CA ASP A 95 25.48 -11.31 -3.46
C ASP A 95 25.69 -12.52 -4.36
N ASP A 96 25.66 -12.30 -5.67
CA ASP A 96 26.09 -13.27 -6.67
C ASP A 96 27.01 -12.56 -7.67
N SER A 97 28.24 -12.29 -7.27
CA SER A 97 29.33 -12.04 -8.21
C SER A 97 30.67 -12.42 -7.61
N ASN A 98 30.98 -13.72 -7.73
CA ASN A 98 32.34 -14.22 -7.84
C ASN A 98 33.11 -13.44 -8.92
N VAL A 99 33.81 -12.37 -8.51
CA VAL A 99 34.80 -11.68 -9.35
C VAL A 99 36.17 -11.97 -8.77
N ILE A 100 36.79 -13.03 -9.27
CA ILE A 100 38.22 -13.29 -9.08
C ILE A 100 38.96 -12.33 -10.03
N THR A 101 39.45 -11.21 -9.51
CA THR A 101 40.34 -10.29 -10.22
C THR A 101 41.80 -10.71 -9.99
N ALA A 102 42.50 -11.19 -11.01
CA ALA A 102 43.96 -11.10 -11.10
C ALA A 102 44.46 -11.33 -12.54
N ARG A 103 44.60 -10.25 -13.31
CA ARG A 103 45.59 -10.17 -14.40
C ARG A 103 46.28 -8.80 -14.32
N GLU A 104 47.54 -8.80 -13.93
CA GLU A 104 48.51 -7.81 -14.40
C GLU A 104 49.74 -8.57 -14.89
N ALA A 105 50.13 -8.27 -16.12
CA ALA A 105 51.34 -8.74 -16.76
C ALA A 105 52.13 -7.52 -17.23
N SER A 106 53.45 -7.61 -17.04
CA SER A 106 54.54 -6.84 -17.67
C SER A 106 55.06 -5.62 -16.90
N GLN A 107 56.21 -5.82 -16.25
CA GLN A 107 57.50 -5.30 -16.73
C GLN A 107 58.59 -6.35 -16.53
#